data_AF-A0A940CIT8-F1
#
_entry.id   AF-A0A940CIT8-F1
#
_cell.length_a   1.000
_cell.length_b   1.000
_cell.length_c   1.000
_cell.angle_alpha   90.00
_cell.angle_beta   90.00
_cell.angle_gamma   90.00
#
_symmetry.space_group_name_H-M   'P 1'
#
loop_
_entity.id
_entity.type
_entity.pdbx_description
1 polymer ?
#
loop_
_entity_poly.entity_id
_entity_poly.type
_entity_poly.pdbx_seq_one_letter_code
_entity_poly.pdbx_strand_id
1 'polypeptide(L)' 'KLLSSGTEQRKCITIECGLQNGTLAIFVATSIFGGGAYVIPAATYSLIMFATSLIFVYLVRKTV' A
#
# COMPACT_ATOMS: atom_id res chain seq x y z
N LYS A 1 -16.54 -3.63 4.95
CA LYS A 1 -17.92 -4.20 5.05
C LYS A 1 -18.89 -3.23 5.70
N LEU A 2 -18.45 -2.50 6.74
CA LEU A 2 -19.25 -1.48 7.43
C LEU A 2 -19.64 -0.27 6.55
N LEU A 3 -18.74 0.20 5.68
CA LEU A 3 -18.92 1.43 4.89
C LEU A 3 -18.90 1.22 3.37
N SER A 4 -19.20 0.02 2.87
CA SER A 4 -19.18 -0.25 1.42
C SER A 4 -20.47 -0.90 0.94
N SER A 5 -20.99 -0.43 -0.20
CA SER A 5 -22.26 -0.88 -0.79
C SER A 5 -22.10 -2.15 -1.65
N GLY A 6 -21.04 -2.24 -2.46
CA GLY A 6 -20.83 -3.35 -3.42
C GLY A 6 -19.48 -4.07 -3.30
N THR A 7 -19.35 -5.23 -3.96
CA THR A 7 -18.08 -5.98 -4.05
C THR A 7 -17.00 -5.21 -4.80
N GLU A 8 -17.37 -4.45 -5.84
CA GLU A 8 -16.46 -3.58 -6.57
C GLU A 8 -15.93 -2.44 -5.69
N GLN A 9 -16.81 -1.77 -4.94
CA GLN A 9 -16.40 -0.73 -4.00
C GLN A 9 -15.51 -1.30 -2.88
N ARG A 10 -15.75 -2.54 -2.43
CA ARG A 10 -14.86 -3.22 -1.46
C ARG A 10 -13.46 -3.40 -2.03
N LYS A 11 -13.35 -3.90 -3.26
CA LYS A 11 -12.05 -4.09 -3.93
C LYS A 11 -11.32 -2.75 -4.08
N CYS A 12 -12.03 -1.71 -4.52
CA CYS A 12 -11.48 -0.36 -4.65
C CYS A 12 -10.96 0.18 -3.32
N ILE A 13 -11.80 0.21 -2.28
CA ILE A 13 -11.41 0.70 -0.95
C ILE A 13 -10.22 -0.10 -0.37
N THR A 14 -10.22 -1.42 -0.54
CA THR A 14 -9.11 -2.25 -0.06
C THR A 14 -7.79 -1.91 -0.75
N ILE A 15 -7.80 -1.64 -2.06
CA ILE A 15 -6.60 -1.24 -2.80
C ILE A 15 -6.17 0.17 -2.42
N GLU A 16 -7.06 1.16 -2.44
CA GLU A 16 -6.73 2.56 -2.13
C GLU A 16 -6.22 2.75 -0.69
N CYS A 17 -6.80 2.05 0.28
CA CYS A 17 -6.32 2.12 1.66
C CYS A 17 -5.08 1.25 1.91
N GLY A 18 -4.91 0.15 1.16
CA GLY A 18 -3.80 -0.78 1.32
C GLY A 18 -2.53 -0.35 0.59
N LEU A 19 -2.65 0.43 -0.48
CA LEU A 19 -1.56 0.81 -1.37
C LEU A 19 -1.29 2.32 -1.24
N GLN A 20 -0.36 2.65 -0.36
CA GLN A 20 0.03 4.03 -0.04
C GLN A 20 1.18 4.52 -0.94
N ASN A 21 1.46 5.83 -0.87
CA ASN A 21 2.56 6.45 -1.62
C ASN A 21 3.91 6.29 -0.88
N GLY A 22 4.61 5.20 -1.17
CA GLY A 22 5.92 4.89 -0.59
C GLY A 22 7.03 5.88 -0.92
N THR A 23 7.02 6.46 -2.13
CA THR A 23 8.02 7.46 -2.56
C THR A 23 7.89 8.75 -1.78
N LEU A 24 6.66 9.20 -1.49
CA LEU A 24 6.42 10.34 -0.62
C LEU A 24 6.90 10.06 0.82
N ALA A 25 6.73 8.84 1.32
CA ALA A 25 7.24 8.45 2.63
C ALA A 25 8.78 8.51 2.69
N ILE A 26 9.47 8.03 1.64
CA ILE A 26 10.94 8.13 1.53
C ILE A 26 11.38 9.58 1.42
N PHE A 27 10.67 10.39 0.63
CA PHE A 27 10.93 11.82 0.52
C PHE A 27 10.85 12.51 1.88
N VAL A 28 9.77 12.28 2.64
CA VAL A 28 9.60 12.83 3.99
C VAL A 28 10.69 12.32 4.95
N ALA A 29 11.00 11.02 4.93
CA ALA A 29 12.08 10.44 5.74
C ALA A 29 13.44 11.09 5.46
N THR A 30 13.69 11.47 4.21
CA THR A 30 14.96 12.09 3.79
C THR A 30 14.98 13.59 4.09
N SER A 31 13.93 14.31 3.70
CA SER A 31 13.88 15.78 3.74
C SER A 31 13.52 16.35 5.12
N ILE A 32 12.72 15.64 5.92
CA ILE A 32 12.31 16.10 7.26
C ILE A 32 13.14 15.47 8.36
N PHE A 33 13.48 14.18 8.24
CA PHE A 33 14.17 13.43 9.30
C PHE A 33 15.68 13.22 9.03
N GLY A 34 16.23 13.83 7.98
CA GLY A 34 17.66 13.76 7.64
C GLY A 34 18.10 12.40 7.07
N GLY A 35 17.15 11.53 6.71
CA GLY A 35 17.41 10.24 6.06
C GLY A 35 17.91 9.14 7.01
N GLY A 36 18.85 8.33 6.52
CA GLY A 36 19.44 7.23 7.27
C GLY A 36 18.43 6.19 7.75
N ALA A 37 18.37 5.98 9.07
CA ALA A 37 17.53 4.95 9.67
C ALA A 37 16.02 5.12 9.40
N TYR A 38 15.54 6.35 9.18
CA TYR A 38 14.12 6.62 8.89
C TYR A 38 13.69 6.17 7.48
N VAL A 39 14.64 5.99 6.55
CA VAL A 39 14.35 5.49 5.20
C VAL A 39 14.09 3.99 5.21
N ILE A 40 14.68 3.25 6.15
CA ILE A 40 14.56 1.79 6.27
C ILE A 40 13.09 1.36 6.38
N PRO A 41 12.29 1.83 7.37
CA PRO A 41 10.88 1.43 7.46
C PRO A 41 10.06 1.89 6.25
N ALA A 42 10.33 3.07 5.69
CA ALA A 42 9.63 3.57 4.50
C ALA A 42 9.86 2.67 3.28
N ALA A 43 11.10 2.25 3.04
CA ALA A 43 11.46 1.36 1.94
C ALA A 43 10.94 -0.07 2.17
N THR A 44 11.13 -0.62 3.36
CA THR A 44 10.68 -1.99 3.69
C THR A 44 9.17 -2.13 3.61
N TYR A 45 8.40 -1.17 4.17
CA TYR A 45 6.95 -1.16 4.05
C TYR A 45 6.51 -1.09 2.59
N SER A 46 7.12 -0.20 1.79
CA SER A 46 6.78 -0.02 0.38
C SER A 46 6.95 -1.33 -0.43
N LEU A 47 8.02 -2.10 -0.17
CA LEU A 47 8.25 -3.38 -0.83
C LEU A 47 7.19 -4.43 -0.44
N ILE A 48 6.90 -4.57 0.86
CA ILE A 48 5.91 -5.53 1.37
C ILE A 48 4.52 -5.17 0.85
N MET A 49 4.18 -3.88 0.83
CA MET A 49 2.93 -3.37 0.30
C MET A 49 2.74 -3.76 -1.16
N PHE A 50 3.69 -3.48 -2.05
CA PHE A 50 3.58 -3.89 -3.45
C PHE A 50 3.48 -5.41 -3.62
N ALA A 51 4.30 -6.18 -2.90
CA ALA A 51 4.26 -7.65 -2.97
C ALA A 51 2.89 -8.21 -2.55
N THR A 52 2.35 -7.74 -1.42
CA THR A 52 1.04 -8.19 -0.92
C THR A 52 -0.12 -7.72 -1.79
N SER A 53 -0.08 -6.49 -2.33
CA SER A 53 -1.08 -5.99 -3.28
C SER A 53 -1.10 -6.81 -4.57
N LEU A 54 0.07 -7.20 -5.11
CA LEU A 54 0.14 -8.07 -6.29
C LEU A 54 -0.48 -9.45 -6.03
N ILE A 55 -0.17 -10.06 -4.87
CA ILE A 55 -0.79 -11.33 -4.45
C ILE A 55 -2.30 -11.18 -4.33
N PHE A 56 -2.77 -10.11 -3.67
CA PHE A 56 -4.20 -9.85 -3.51
C PHE A 56 -4.90 -9.67 -4.88
N VAL A 57 -4.33 -8.88 -5.78
CA VAL A 57 -4.88 -8.69 -7.14
C VAL A 57 -4.93 -10.01 -7.89
N TYR A 58 -3.88 -10.84 -7.81
CA TYR A 58 -3.86 -12.16 -8.44
C TYR A 58 -4.98 -13.07 -7.92
N LEU A 59 -5.17 -13.15 -6.60
CA LEU A 59 -6.21 -13.97 -5.98
C LEU A 59 -7.62 -13.48 -6.36
N VAL A 60 -7.84 -12.16 -6.30
CA VAL A 60 -9.12 -11.55 -6.66
C VAL A 60 -9.46 -11.75 -8.13
N ARG A 61 -8.47 -11.67 -9.03
CA ARG A 61 -8.65 -11.94 -10.47
C ARG A 61 -8.98 -13.40 -10.78
N LYS A 62 -8.47 -14.35 -10.01
CA LYS A 62 -8.76 -15.79 -10.20
C LYS A 62 -10.13 -16.21 -9.67
N THR A 63 -10.68 -15.43 -8.74
CA THR A 63 -11.96 -15.73 -8.06
C THR A 63 -13.17 -15.08 -8.77
N VAL A 64 -12.92 -14.23 -9.77
CA VAL A 64 -13.90 -13.67 -10.71
C VAL A 64 -13.82 -14.45 -12.01
#